data_AF-A0A0A1H1Y0-F1
#
_entry.id   AF-A0A0A1H1Y0-F1
#
_cell.length_a   1.000
_cell.length_b   1.000
_cell.length_c   1.000
_cell.angle_alpha   90.00
_cell.angle_beta   90.00
_cell.angle_gamma   90.00
#
_symmetry.space_group_name_H-M   'P 1'
#
loop_
_entity.id
_entity.type
_entity.pdbx_description
1 polymer ?
#
loop_
_entity_poly.entity_id
_entity_poly.type
_entity_poly.pdbx_seq_one_letter_code
_entity_poly.pdbx_strand_id
1 'polypeptide(L)' 'MRDLPAPDLFALFAFEERGLGEFGVSLATLLQCLCIAEQRHLVPPFDPDWERATLPLALRKMAEIDARG' A
#
# COMPACT_ATOMS: atom_id res chain seq x y z
N MET A 1 -22.95 3.76 12.78
CA MET A 1 -21.66 3.04 12.73
C MET A 1 -21.80 2.02 11.59
N ARG A 2 -21.17 2.24 10.44
CA ARG A 2 -21.20 1.26 9.34
C ARG A 2 -20.15 0.21 9.66
N ASP A 3 -20.56 -1.03 9.86
CA ASP A 3 -19.65 -2.17 9.91
C ASP A 3 -18.91 -2.26 8.58
N LEU A 4 -17.65 -1.84 8.58
CA LEU A 4 -16.74 -2.11 7.48
C LEU A 4 -16.42 -3.61 7.53
N PRO A 5 -16.56 -4.35 6.43
CA PRO A 5 -16.17 -5.75 6.40
C PRO A 5 -14.69 -5.86 6.78
N ALA A 6 -14.36 -6.86 7.61
CA ALA A 6 -12.98 -7.13 7.98
C ALA A 6 -12.14 -7.31 6.69
N PRO A 7 -10.94 -6.72 6.61
CA PRO A 7 -10.09 -6.85 5.42
C PRO A 7 -9.76 -8.32 5.16
N ASP A 8 -10.01 -8.78 3.93
CA ASP A 8 -9.68 -10.13 3.52
C ASP A 8 -8.17 -10.28 3.32
N LEU A 9 -7.51 -10.91 4.30
CA LEU A 9 -6.07 -11.15 4.29
C LEU A 9 -5.61 -12.06 3.15
N PHE A 10 -6.52 -12.84 2.55
CA PHE A 10 -6.23 -13.73 1.42
C PHE A 10 -6.53 -13.08 0.07
N ALA A 11 -7.03 -11.84 0.05
CA ALA A 11 -7.24 -11.10 -1.18
C ALA A 11 -5.93 -11.01 -1.97
N LEU A 12 -5.96 -11.46 -3.23
CA LEU A 12 -4.81 -11.45 -4.13
C LEU A 12 -4.77 -10.13 -4.89
N PHE A 13 -3.64 -9.44 -4.83
CA PHE A 13 -3.32 -8.29 -5.66
C PHE A 13 -2.47 -8.75 -6.84
N ALA A 14 -2.93 -8.45 -8.04
CA ALA A 14 -2.15 -8.68 -9.26
C ALA A 14 -1.13 -7.54 -9.41
N PHE A 15 0.14 -7.92 -9.55
CA PHE A 15 1.23 -7.03 -9.89
C PHE A 15 1.71 -7.40 -11.29
N GLU A 16 1.80 -6.40 -12.16
CA GLU A 16 2.33 -6.58 -13.50
C GLU A 16 3.79 -6.14 -13.51
N GLU A 17 4.70 -7.08 -13.80
CA GLU A 17 6.11 -6.75 -13.99
C GLU A 17 6.45 -6.87 -15.47
N ARG A 18 7.03 -5.79 -16.01
CA ARG A 18 7.33 -5.67 -17.43
C ARG A 18 8.36 -6.72 -17.85
N GLY A 19 7.90 -7.79 -18.50
CA GLY A 19 8.73 -8.88 -19.00
C GLY A 19 8.71 -10.18 -18.18
N LEU A 20 8.00 -10.21 -17.04
CA LEU A 20 7.90 -11.40 -16.19
C LEU A 20 6.46 -11.94 -16.05
N GLY A 21 5.45 -11.18 -16.47
CA GLY A 21 4.04 -11.58 -16.43
C GLY A 21 3.32 -11.03 -15.20
N GLU A 22 2.09 -11.50 -14.97
CA GLU A 22 1.29 -11.14 -13.80
C GLU A 22 1.62 -12.06 -12.62
N PHE A 23 1.83 -11.46 -11.44
CA PHE A 23 2.04 -12.17 -10.19
C PHE A 23 0.96 -11.80 -9.18
N GLY A 24 0.41 -12.78 -8.48
CA GLY A 24 -0.52 -12.56 -7.38
C GLY A 24 0.20 -12.56 -6.03
N VAL A 25 0.01 -11.52 -5.24
CA VAL A 25 0.48 -11.46 -3.85
C VAL A 25 -0.71 -11.24 -2.93
N SER A 26 -0.84 -12.07 -1.88
CA SER A 26 -1.92 -11.90 -0.90
C SER A 26 -1.71 -10.64 -0.05
N LEU A 27 -2.79 -10.05 0.47
CA LEU A 27 -2.71 -8.94 1.43
C LEU A 27 -1.83 -9.30 2.63
N ALA A 28 -1.99 -10.51 3.17
CA ALA A 28 -1.17 -11.02 4.28
C ALA A 28 0.32 -11.02 3.94
N THR A 29 0.69 -11.52 2.76
CA THR A 29 2.08 -11.55 2.30
C THR A 29 2.63 -10.14 2.13
N LEU A 30 1.86 -9.24 1.52
CA LEU A 30 2.27 -7.84 1.33
C LEU A 30 2.53 -7.15 2.68
N LEU A 31 1.60 -7.28 3.64
CA LEU A 31 1.75 -6.73 4.99
C LEU A 31 2.97 -7.32 5.69
N GLN A 32 3.20 -8.63 5.59
CA GLN A 32 4.35 -9.27 6.21
C GLN A 32 5.68 -8.78 5.61
N CYS A 33 5.74 -8.57 4.29
CA CYS A 33 6.89 -7.98 3.63
C CYS A 33 7.15 -6.54 4.12
N LEU A 34 6.10 -5.71 4.25
CA LEU A 34 6.22 -4.35 4.75
C LEU A 34 6.76 -4.32 6.19
N CYS A 35 6.24 -5.17 7.08
CA CYS A 35 6.72 -5.28 8.46
C CYS A 35 8.22 -5.66 8.52
N ILE A 36 8.65 -6.61 7.70
CA ILE A 36 10.06 -7.01 7.63
C ILE A 36 10.92 -5.86 7.09
N ALA A 37 10.46 -5.18 6.05
CA ALA A 37 11.20 -4.10 5.42
C ALA A 37 11.39 -2.91 6.36
N GLU A 38 10.38 -2.59 7.18
CA GLU A 38 10.47 -1.59 8.25
C GLU A 38 11.47 -2.02 9.34
N GLN A 39 11.32 -3.23 9.89
CA GLN A 39 12.20 -3.74 10.97
C GLN A 39 13.66 -3.85 10.56
N ARG A 40 13.92 -4.09 9.27
CA ARG A 40 15.27 -4.26 8.72
C ARG A 40 15.82 -2.97 8.10
N HIS A 41 15.06 -1.87 8.16
CA HIS A 41 15.40 -0.61 7.49
C HIS A 41 15.77 -0.81 6.00
N LEU A 42 15.06 -1.72 5.33
CA LEU A 42 15.29 -2.06 3.91
C LEU A 42 14.61 -1.06 2.97
N VAL A 43 13.62 -0.31 3.47
CA VAL A 43 13.00 0.78 2.71
C VAL A 43 13.81 2.05 2.97
N PRO A 44 14.46 2.64 1.96
CA PRO A 44 15.09 3.94 2.11
C PRO A 44 14.03 4.97 2.49
N PRO A 45 14.41 6.02 3.26
CA PRO A 45 13.48 7.10 3.56
C PRO A 45 12.94 7.69 2.26
N PHE A 46 11.63 7.90 2.21
CA PHE A 46 11.01 8.51 1.05
C PHE A 46 11.50 9.94 0.87
N ASP A 47 11.67 10.34 -0.39
CA ASP A 47 11.93 11.73 -0.75
C ASP A 47 10.77 12.63 -0.26
N PRO A 48 10.99 13.82 0.30
CA PRO A 48 9.92 14.68 0.82
C PRO A 48 8.75 14.93 -0.14
N ASP A 49 8.98 14.88 -1.46
CA ASP A 49 7.95 15.12 -2.48
C ASP A 49 7.37 13.83 -3.11
N TRP A 50 7.73 12.64 -2.58
CA TRP A 50 7.33 11.33 -3.13
C TRP A 50 5.81 11.19 -3.30
N GLU A 51 5.03 11.69 -2.33
CA GLU A 51 3.57 11.61 -2.34
C GLU A 51 2.98 12.40 -3.49
N ARG A 52 3.55 13.56 -3.81
CA ARG A 52 3.06 14.42 -4.89
C ARG A 52 3.36 13.81 -6.27
N ALA A 53 4.49 13.13 -6.38
CA ALA A 53 4.93 12.48 -7.62
C ALA A 53 4.19 11.16 -7.89
N THR A 54 3.86 10.41 -6.84
CA THR A 54 3.39 9.02 -6.97
C THR A 54 1.88 8.90 -6.75
N LEU A 55 1.31 9.67 -5.83
CA LEU A 55 -0.10 9.50 -5.45
C LEU A 55 -1.02 10.40 -6.30
N PRO A 56 -2.03 9.79 -6.96
CA PRO A 56 -3.11 10.54 -7.58
C PRO A 56 -3.73 11.56 -6.62
N LEU A 57 -4.10 12.73 -7.16
CA LEU A 57 -4.68 13.83 -6.36
C LEU A 57 -5.89 13.38 -5.52
N ALA A 58 -6.71 12.47 -6.06
CA ALA A 58 -7.88 11.95 -5.37
C ALA A 58 -7.51 11.23 -4.05
N LEU A 59 -6.46 10.40 -4.06
CA LEU A 59 -6.02 9.67 -2.88
C LEU A 59 -5.42 10.61 -1.82
N ARG A 60 -4.64 11.61 -2.25
CA ARG A 60 -4.10 12.64 -1.34
C ARG A 60 -5.21 13.40 -0.61
N LYS A 61 -6.26 13.79 -1.34
CA LYS A 61 -7.43 14.46 -0.74
C LYS A 61 -8.20 13.57 0.22
N MET A 62 -8.27 12.25 -0.03
CA MET A 62 -8.93 11.32 0.89
C MET A 62 -8.17 11.18 2.21
N ALA A 63 -6.84 11.10 2.18
CA ALA A 63 -6.02 11.05 3.39
C ALA A 63 -6.16 12.32 4.25
N GLU A 64 -6.27 13.50 3.63
CA GLU A 64 -6.50 14.77 4.34
C GLU A 64 -7.88 14.84 5.03
N ILE A 65 -8.87 14.14 4.50
CA ILE A 65 -10.22 14.07 5.10
C ILE A 65 -10.18 13.20 6.36
N ASP A 66 -9.48 12.06 6.30
CA ASP A 66 -9.36 11.12 7.42
C ASP A 66 -8.53 11.70 8.58
N ALA A 67 -7.45 12.43 8.28
CA ALA A 67 -6.59 13.08 9.28
C ALA A 67 -7.25 14.26 10.03
N ARG A 68 -8.43 14.72 9.60
CA ARG A 68 -9.22 15.78 10.24
C ARG A 68 -10.47 15.25 10.95
N GLY A 69 -10.69 13.93 10.91
CA GLY A 69 -11.83 13.22 11.51
C GLY A 69 -11.58 12.81 12.96
#